data_AF-A0A833GI62-F1
#
_entry.id   AF-A0A833GI62-F1
#
_cell.length_a   1.000
_cell.length_b   1.000
_cell.length_c   1.000
_cell.angle_alpha   90.00
_cell.angle_beta   90.00
_cell.angle_gamma   90.00
#
_symmetry.space_group_name_H-M   'P 1'
#
loop_
_entity.id
_entity.type
_entity.pdbx_description
1 polymer ?
#
loop_
_entity_poly.entity_id
_entity_poly.type
_entity_poly.pdbx_seq_one_letter_code
_entity_poly.pdbx_strand_id
1 'polypeptide(L)'
;MKSASSRSEKRPNVKRASTSAKSRTDFSRLRSTKGASTPDHPEADVRHIVRGVVRRGLQFQPPKSAVSLRIDQDVLEWFKTQGPGYQTRINAVLRAFRDASV
;
A
#
# COMPACT_ATOMS: atom_id res chain seq x y z
N MET A 1 -8.70 -45.16 -10.42
CA MET A 1 -8.15 -43.87 -10.89
C MET A 1 -7.95 -42.98 -9.68
N LYS A 2 -6.72 -42.81 -9.19
CA LYS A 2 -6.41 -41.98 -8.00
C LYS A 2 -5.51 -40.84 -8.48
N SER A 3 -6.06 -39.63 -8.55
CA SER A 3 -5.31 -38.43 -8.93
C SER A 3 -4.46 -37.97 -7.75
N ALA A 4 -3.14 -38.00 -7.93
CA ALA A 4 -2.19 -37.55 -6.93
C ALA A 4 -2.23 -36.01 -6.80
N SER A 5 -2.30 -35.58 -5.55
CA SER A 5 -2.31 -34.20 -5.08
C SER A 5 -1.14 -33.38 -5.62
N SER A 6 -1.42 -32.19 -6.17
CA SER A 6 -0.41 -31.21 -6.58
C SER A 6 0.39 -30.73 -5.36
N ARG A 7 1.62 -31.22 -5.24
CA ARG A 7 2.60 -30.78 -4.25
C ARG A 7 3.02 -29.35 -4.60
N SER A 8 2.54 -28.37 -3.85
CA SER A 8 3.01 -26.98 -3.91
C SER A 8 4.50 -26.95 -3.52
N GLU A 9 5.37 -26.75 -4.50
CA GLU A 9 6.80 -26.58 -4.26
C GLU A 9 7.03 -25.26 -3.53
N LYS A 10 7.48 -25.35 -2.27
CA LYS A 10 8.00 -24.19 -1.53
C LYS A 10 9.14 -23.57 -2.33
N ARG A 11 8.96 -22.31 -2.73
CA ARG A 11 10.04 -21.49 -3.31
C ARG A 11 11.24 -21.46 -2.35
N PRO A 12 12.47 -21.68 -2.82
CA PRO A 12 13.64 -21.58 -1.95
C PRO A 12 13.78 -20.15 -1.42
N ASN A 13 14.02 -20.04 -0.11
CA ASN A 13 14.28 -18.77 0.56
C ASN A 13 15.68 -18.28 0.19
N VAL A 14 15.78 -17.45 -0.85
CA VAL A 14 17.05 -16.83 -1.24
C VAL A 14 17.34 -15.69 -0.26
N LYS A 15 18.18 -15.97 0.76
CA LYS A 15 18.77 -14.92 1.58
C LYS A 15 19.64 -14.04 0.66
N ARG A 16 19.16 -12.83 0.33
CA ARG A 16 19.97 -11.85 -0.38
C ARG A 16 21.06 -11.36 0.57
N ALA A 17 22.28 -11.86 0.40
CA ALA A 17 23.45 -11.26 1.02
C ALA A 17 23.61 -9.85 0.46
N SER A 18 23.48 -8.84 1.32
CA SER A 18 23.75 -7.44 0.96
C SER A 18 25.20 -7.34 0.47
N THR A 19 25.38 -6.90 -0.78
CA THR A 19 26.69 -6.58 -1.32
C THR A 19 27.23 -5.33 -0.60
N SER A 20 28.13 -5.54 0.36
CA SER A 20 28.88 -4.51 1.11
C SER A 20 28.05 -3.58 2.02
N ALA A 21 28.32 -3.63 3.32
CA ALA A 21 27.80 -2.68 4.32
C ALA A 21 28.28 -1.24 4.10
N LYS A 22 29.35 -1.03 3.33
CA LYS A 22 29.82 0.30 2.92
C LYS A 22 29.17 0.65 1.59
N SER A 23 28.25 1.60 1.63
CA SER A 23 27.79 2.30 0.43
C SER A 23 28.99 2.95 -0.24
N ARG A 24 29.28 2.56 -1.49
CA ARG A 24 30.30 3.22 -2.34
C ARG A 24 29.77 4.51 -2.98
N THR A 25 28.54 4.88 -2.66
CA THR A 25 27.88 6.06 -3.22
C THR A 25 28.35 7.31 -2.49
N ASP A 26 28.90 8.27 -3.23
CA ASP A 26 29.20 9.60 -2.72
C ASP A 26 27.91 10.42 -2.58
N PHE A 27 27.31 10.32 -1.40
CA PHE A 27 26.08 11.03 -1.08
C PHE A 27 26.25 12.55 -1.02
N SER A 28 27.46 13.05 -0.76
CA SER A 28 27.72 14.49 -0.69
C SER A 28 27.68 15.12 -2.09
N ARG A 29 28.28 14.44 -3.08
CA ARG A 29 28.16 14.82 -4.50
C ARG A 29 26.71 14.77 -4.98
N LEU A 30 25.97 13.69 -4.70
CA LEU A 30 24.58 13.56 -5.13
C LEU A 30 23.67 14.66 -4.56
N ARG A 31 23.91 15.07 -3.31
CA ARG A 31 23.15 16.15 -2.67
C ARG A 31 23.48 17.54 -3.24
N SER A 32 24.70 17.75 -3.74
CA SER A 32 25.09 19.05 -4.33
C SER A 32 24.67 19.18 -5.80
N THR A 33 24.49 18.06 -6.51
CA THR A 33 23.99 18.06 -7.89
C THR A 33 22.48 18.31 -7.91
N LYS A 34 22.05 19.43 -8.51
CA LYS A 34 20.64 19.59 -8.90
C LYS A 34 20.37 18.64 -10.07
N GLY A 35 19.39 17.76 -9.94
CA GLY A 35 18.91 16.92 -11.05
C GLY A 35 18.39 17.82 -12.16
N ALA A 36 19.12 17.88 -13.27
CA ALA A 36 18.67 18.56 -14.48
C ALA A 36 17.87 17.57 -15.34
N SER A 37 16.81 18.06 -15.99
CA SER A 37 16.03 17.27 -16.96
C SER A 37 16.95 16.88 -18.11
N THR A 38 17.23 15.59 -18.27
CA THR A 38 17.90 15.06 -19.47
C THR A 38 16.86 14.90 -20.60
N PRO A 39 17.26 15.04 -21.87
CA PRO A 39 16.35 14.86 -23.01
C PRO A 39 15.66 13.49 -23.05
N ASP A 40 16.33 12.47 -22.52
CA ASP A 40 15.83 11.09 -22.45
C ASP A 40 14.73 10.87 -21.40
N HIS A 41 14.50 11.84 -20.50
CA HIS A 41 13.56 11.68 -19.38
C HIS A 41 12.83 13.02 -19.05
N PRO A 42 11.93 13.49 -19.94
CA PRO A 42 11.21 14.76 -19.79
C PRO A 42 10.24 14.80 -18.60
N GLU A 43 9.84 13.65 -18.06
CA GLU A 43 8.96 13.52 -16.89
C GLU A 43 9.64 13.91 -15.56
N ALA A 44 10.98 13.98 -15.53
CA ALA A 44 11.74 14.46 -14.38
C ALA A 44 11.83 16.00 -14.32
N ASP A 45 11.24 16.71 -15.29
CA ASP A 45 11.12 18.17 -15.21
C ASP A 45 10.34 18.56 -13.94
N VAL A 46 10.87 19.53 -13.20
CA VAL A 46 10.34 20.03 -11.93
C VAL A 46 8.87 20.46 -12.07
N ARG A 47 8.46 20.92 -13.26
CA ARG A 47 7.06 21.26 -13.58
C ARG A 47 6.10 20.07 -13.45
N HIS A 48 6.54 18.85 -13.76
CA HIS A 48 5.78 17.62 -13.57
C HIS A 48 5.78 17.18 -12.09
N ILE A 49 6.87 17.44 -11.36
CA ILE A 49 7.02 17.12 -9.93
C ILE A 49 6.18 18.05 -9.05
N VAL A 50 5.99 19.31 -9.44
CA VAL A 50 5.17 20.30 -8.71
C VAL A 50 3.71 19.87 -8.61
N ARG A 51 3.20 19.05 -9.54
CA ARG A 51 1.87 18.43 -9.41
C ARG A 51 1.79 17.36 -8.31
N GLY A 52 2.91 16.79 -7.89
CA GLY A 52 2.99 15.78 -6.83
C GLY A 52 3.14 16.34 -5.41
N VAL A 53 3.78 17.50 -5.26
CA VAL A 53 4.13 18.07 -3.93
C VAL A 53 3.07 19.06 -3.41
N VAL A 54 2.17 19.58 -4.25
CA VAL A 54 1.02 20.37 -3.78
C VAL A 54 -0.14 19.45 -3.39
N ARG A 55 0.10 18.56 -2.42
CA ARG A 55 -0.96 18.00 -1.56
C ARG A 55 -1.03 18.75 -0.23
N ARG A 56 -0.96 20.08 -0.29
CA ARG A 56 -1.13 20.98 0.87
C ARG A 56 -2.57 20.97 1.44
N GLY A 57 -3.45 20.15 0.88
CA GLY A 57 -4.84 19.96 1.33
C GLY A 57 -5.27 18.50 1.47
N LEU A 58 -4.34 17.53 1.38
CA LEU A 58 -4.71 16.13 1.65
C LEU A 58 -4.75 15.93 3.16
N GLN A 59 -5.95 16.05 3.73
CA GLN A 59 -6.24 15.71 5.12
C GLN A 59 -5.70 14.31 5.41
N PHE A 60 -4.65 14.21 6.23
CA PHE A 60 -4.08 12.94 6.63
C PHE A 60 -5.10 12.22 7.52
N GLN A 61 -5.84 11.27 6.95
CA GLN A 61 -6.70 10.42 7.75
C GLN A 61 -5.82 9.48 8.58
N PRO A 62 -6.08 9.34 9.89
CA PRO A 62 -5.33 8.41 10.71
C PRO A 62 -5.42 6.99 10.11
N PRO A 63 -4.32 6.22 10.15
CA PRO A 63 -4.31 4.88 9.59
C PRO A 63 -5.34 3.99 10.31
N LYS A 64 -5.94 3.07 9.56
CA LYS A 64 -6.86 2.06 10.11
C LYS A 64 -6.04 0.97 10.80
N SER A 65 -6.41 0.59 12.01
CA SER A 65 -5.84 -0.58 12.68
C SER A 65 -6.44 -1.86 12.11
N ALA A 66 -5.60 -2.81 11.70
CA ALA A 66 -6.04 -4.15 11.30
C ALA A 66 -6.40 -4.95 12.56
N VAL A 67 -7.66 -5.36 12.68
CA VAL A 67 -8.16 -6.18 13.78
C VAL A 67 -8.78 -7.45 13.23
N SER A 68 -8.68 -8.55 13.98
CA SER A 68 -9.41 -9.78 13.69
C SER A 68 -10.75 -9.74 14.44
N LEU A 69 -11.85 -9.61 13.70
CA LEU A 69 -13.22 -9.59 14.24
C LEU A 69 -14.02 -10.74 13.61
N ARG A 70 -14.79 -11.44 14.43
CA ARG A 70 -15.78 -12.42 13.95
C ARG A 70 -17.07 -11.68 13.62
N ILE A 71 -17.64 -11.97 12.45
CA ILE A 71 -18.90 -11.42 11.96
C ILE A 71 -19.75 -12.62 11.57
N ASP A 72 -21.05 -12.57 11.85
CA ASP A 72 -21.97 -13.60 11.43
C ASP A 72 -21.98 -13.76 9.91
N GLN A 73 -22.18 -15.00 9.47
CA GLN A 73 -22.01 -15.38 8.07
C GLN A 73 -23.02 -14.69 7.15
N ASP A 74 -24.27 -14.59 7.59
CA ASP A 74 -25.38 -13.93 6.88
C ASP A 74 -25.13 -12.43 6.70
N VAL A 75 -24.65 -11.76 7.75
CA VAL A 75 -24.27 -10.34 7.70
C VAL A 75 -23.13 -10.14 6.72
N LEU A 76 -22.09 -10.97 6.79
CA LEU A 76 -20.95 -10.88 5.88
C LEU A 76 -21.36 -11.10 4.42
N GLU A 77 -22.23 -12.08 4.17
CA GLU A 77 -22.75 -12.38 2.84
C GLU A 77 -23.57 -11.21 2.29
N TRP A 78 -24.46 -10.64 3.10
CA TRP A 78 -25.25 -9.46 2.72
C TRP A 78 -24.39 -8.25 2.34
N PHE A 79 -23.27 -8.01 3.04
CA PHE A 79 -22.36 -6.93 2.65
C PHE A 79 -21.57 -7.25 1.37
N LYS A 80 -21.28 -8.52 1.09
CA LYS A 80 -20.60 -8.96 -0.13
C LYS A 80 -21.48 -8.86 -1.37
N THR A 81 -22.79 -9.11 -1.27
CA THR A 81 -23.72 -8.99 -2.41
C THR A 81 -23.82 -7.57 -2.95
N GLN A 82 -23.55 -6.56 -2.10
CA GLN A 82 -23.50 -5.15 -2.51
C GLN A 82 -22.25 -4.79 -3.33
N GLY A 83 -21.36 -5.75 -3.58
CA GLY A 83 -20.19 -5.60 -4.44
C GLY A 83 -18.90 -5.18 -3.72
N PRO A 84 -17.91 -4.69 -4.47
CA PRO A 84 -16.58 -4.37 -3.94
C PRO A 84 -16.64 -3.28 -2.86
N GLY A 85 -15.70 -3.33 -1.91
CA GLY A 85 -15.65 -2.37 -0.80
C GLY A 85 -16.54 -2.71 0.40
N TYR A 86 -17.04 -3.95 0.49
CA TYR A 86 -17.86 -4.43 1.61
C TYR A 86 -17.22 -4.17 2.99
N GLN A 87 -15.90 -4.32 3.14
CA GLN A 87 -15.19 -4.02 4.40
C GLN A 87 -15.25 -2.53 4.77
N THR A 88 -15.16 -1.64 3.77
CA THR A 88 -15.29 -0.19 3.99
C THR A 88 -16.70 0.17 4.45
N ARG A 89 -17.73 -0.49 3.89
CA ARG A 89 -19.12 -0.34 4.32
C ARG A 89 -19.35 -0.83 5.74
N ILE A 90 -18.81 -1.99 6.12
CA ILE A 90 -18.84 -2.49 7.50
C ILE A 90 -18.27 -1.43 8.45
N ASN A 91 -17.09 -0.89 8.14
CA ASN A 91 -16.48 0.17 8.96
C ASN A 91 -17.31 1.46 9.00
N ALA A 92 -18.04 1.82 7.93
CA ALA A 92 -18.93 2.98 7.93
C ALA A 92 -20.13 2.79 8.87
N VAL A 93 -20.73 1.60 8.90
CA VAL A 93 -21.82 1.26 9.83
C VAL A 93 -21.34 1.31 11.28
N LEU A 94 -20.16 0.76 11.57
CA LEU A 94 -19.57 0.82 12.92
C LEU A 94 -19.34 2.26 13.38
N ARG A 95 -18.95 3.17 12.47
CA ARG A 95 -18.82 4.61 12.77
C ARG A 95 -20.16 5.26 13.04
N ALA A 96 -21.15 5.03 12.18
CA ALA A 96 -22.49 5.58 12.37
C ALA A 96 -23.12 5.11 13.70
N PHE A 97 -22.97 3.83 14.04
CA PHE A 97 -23.42 3.30 15.33
C PHE A 97 -22.72 3.97 16.51
N ARG A 98 -21.39 4.11 16.46
CA ARG A 98 -20.62 4.84 17.47
C ARG A 98 -21.12 6.27 17.64
N ASP A 99 -21.24 7.02 16.55
CA ASP A 99 -21.58 8.44 16.57
C ASP A 99 -23.02 8.69 17.03
N ALA A 100 -23.92 7.71 16.86
CA ALA A 100 -25.29 7.76 17.36
C ALA A 100 -25.45 7.28 18.81
N SER A 101 -24.49 6.51 19.34
CA SER A 101 -24.54 5.94 20.70
C SER A 101 -23.78 6.79 21.74
N VAL A 102 -23.16 7.88 21.29
CA VAL A 102 -22.46 8.87 22.11
C VAL A 102 -23.30 10.13 22.17
#